data_AF-A0A099F6I6-F1
#
_entry.id   AF-A0A099F6I6-F1
#
_cell.length_a   1.000
_cell.length_b   1.000
_cell.length_c   1.000
_cell.angle_alpha   90.00
_cell.angle_beta   90.00
_cell.angle_gamma   90.00
#
_symmetry.space_group_name_H-M   'P 1'
#
loop_
_entity.id
_entity.type
_entity.pdbx_description
1 polymer ?
#
loop_
_entity_poly.entity_id
_entity_poly.type
_entity_poly.pdbx_seq_one_letter_code
_entity_poly.pdbx_strand_id
1 'polypeptide(L)'
;MAEDTVPYLPRGVRLAQDRVRGMRVLQAPERAMQLDPVGEAILSALDGRRLGQIIEALAAEYAAPRDQIAGDVTGFLQSLIDRRMVFVRLP
;
A
#
# COMPACT_ATOMS: atom_id res chain seq x y z
N MET A 1 5.73 -2.19 11.91
CA MET A 1 6.65 -2.43 10.77
C MET A 1 7.86 -1.53 10.93
N ALA A 2 9.06 -1.96 10.50
CA ALA A 2 10.25 -1.10 10.58
C ALA A 2 10.41 -0.26 9.30
N GLU A 3 10.90 0.97 9.42
CA GLU A 3 11.00 1.90 8.29
C GLU A 3 12.00 1.44 7.21
N ASP A 4 12.93 0.57 7.58
CA ASP A 4 13.91 -0.02 6.65
C ASP A 4 13.33 -1.19 5.81
N THR A 5 12.11 -1.65 6.14
CA THR A 5 11.48 -2.74 5.41
C THR A 5 11.02 -2.31 4.02
N VAL A 6 11.03 -3.26 3.08
CA VAL A 6 10.55 -3.04 1.71
C VAL A 6 9.22 -3.79 1.53
N PRO A 7 8.06 -3.08 1.60
CA PRO A 7 6.76 -3.67 1.31
C PRO A 7 6.60 -3.95 -0.18
N TYR A 8 5.98 -5.09 -0.52
CA TYR A 8 5.75 -5.50 -1.90
C TYR A 8 4.47 -6.33 -2.08
N LEU A 9 3.91 -6.28 -3.29
CA LEU A 9 2.80 -7.14 -3.70
C LEU A 9 3.32 -8.55 -4.09
N PRO A 10 2.77 -9.63 -3.50
CA PRO A 10 3.13 -11.00 -3.87
C PRO A 10 2.57 -11.36 -5.25
N ARG A 11 3.04 -12.49 -5.81
CA ARG A 11 2.54 -12.98 -7.09
C ARG A 11 1.03 -13.21 -7.06
N GLY A 12 0.36 -12.78 -8.13
CA GLY A 12 -1.10 -12.88 -8.24
C GLY A 12 -1.87 -11.75 -7.56
N VAL A 13 -1.19 -10.89 -6.78
CA VAL A 13 -1.79 -9.65 -6.26
C VAL A 13 -1.41 -8.47 -7.15
N ARG A 14 -2.39 -7.72 -7.62
CA ARG A 14 -2.18 -6.56 -8.51
C ARG A 14 -3.24 -5.49 -8.31
N LEU A 15 -2.86 -4.25 -8.56
CA LEU A 15 -3.80 -3.17 -8.73
C LEU A 15 -4.53 -3.31 -10.08
N ALA A 16 -5.84 -3.14 -10.07
CA ALA A 16 -6.68 -3.18 -11.25
C ALA A 16 -7.74 -2.07 -11.18
N GLN A 17 -8.34 -1.76 -12.33
CA GLN A 17 -9.50 -0.89 -12.42
C GLN A 17 -10.73 -1.75 -12.71
N ASP A 18 -11.72 -1.65 -11.84
CA ASP A 18 -13.04 -2.21 -12.09
C ASP A 18 -13.81 -1.24 -12.99
N ARG A 19 -13.91 -1.58 -14.28
CA ARG A 19 -14.58 -0.74 -15.29
C ARG A 19 -16.10 -0.71 -15.12
N VAL A 20 -16.69 -1.70 -14.46
CA VAL A 20 -18.14 -1.77 -14.26
C VAL A 20 -18.56 -0.81 -13.15
N ARG A 21 -17.76 -0.75 -12.08
CA ARG A 21 -18.02 0.10 -10.91
C ARG A 21 -17.25 1.42 -10.92
N GLY A 22 -16.35 1.61 -11.88
CA GLY A 22 -15.54 2.83 -12.01
C GLY A 22 -14.56 3.06 -10.86
N MET A 23 -14.14 1.98 -10.17
CA MET A 23 -13.36 2.07 -8.93
C MET A 23 -12.03 1.31 -9.05
N ARG A 24 -11.05 1.68 -8.21
CA ARG A 24 -9.81 0.92 -8.10
C ARG A 24 -9.96 -0.24 -7.14
N VAL A 25 -9.31 -1.34 -7.50
CA VAL A 25 -9.35 -2.58 -6.74
C VAL A 25 -7.98 -3.20 -6.62
N LEU A 26 -7.69 -3.78 -5.45
CA LEU A 26 -6.59 -4.72 -5.26
C LEU A 26 -7.12 -6.13 -5.52
N GLN A 27 -6.71 -6.73 -6.63
CA GLN A 27 -7.06 -8.11 -6.97
C GLN A 27 -6.03 -9.05 -6.40
N ALA A 28 -6.47 -10.08 -5.70
CA ALA A 28 -5.71 -11.25 -5.28
C ALA A 28 -6.33 -12.52 -5.90
N PRO A 29 -5.64 -13.67 -5.94
CA PRO A 29 -6.15 -14.88 -6.60
C PRO A 29 -7.50 -15.35 -6.07
N GLU A 30 -7.72 -15.19 -4.76
CA GLU A 30 -8.93 -15.67 -4.07
C GLU A 30 -9.97 -14.56 -3.82
N ARG A 31 -9.61 -13.28 -3.94
CA ARG A 31 -10.48 -12.15 -3.55
C ARG A 31 -10.08 -10.82 -4.19
N ALA A 32 -11.01 -9.88 -4.27
CA ALA A 32 -10.74 -8.49 -4.63
C ALA A 32 -11.17 -7.55 -3.49
N MET A 33 -10.42 -6.47 -3.30
CA MET A 33 -10.72 -5.43 -2.31
C MET A 33 -10.83 -4.09 -3.03
N GLN A 34 -11.88 -3.32 -2.74
CA GLN A 34 -11.96 -1.93 -3.22
C GLN A 34 -10.91 -1.07 -2.53
N LEU A 35 -10.31 -0.17 -3.29
CA LEU A 35 -9.37 0.82 -2.78
C LEU A 35 -10.03 2.19 -2.81
N ASP A 36 -9.86 2.90 -1.71
CA ASP A 36 -10.00 4.34 -1.66
C ASP A 36 -8.75 5.02 -2.27
N PRO A 37 -8.78 6.33 -2.54
CA PRO A 37 -7.66 7.04 -3.17
C PRO A 37 -6.35 6.95 -2.36
N VAL A 38 -6.42 6.91 -1.03
CA VAL A 38 -5.22 6.82 -0.18
C VAL A 38 -4.64 5.41 -0.28
N GLY A 39 -5.46 4.38 -0.15
CA GLY A 39 -5.03 2.99 -0.35
C GLY A 39 -4.43 2.75 -1.74
N GLU A 40 -4.98 3.36 -2.78
CA GLU A 40 -4.41 3.36 -4.12
C GLU A 40 -3.01 3.99 -4.16
N ALA A 41 -2.84 5.18 -3.60
CA ALA A 41 -1.57 5.90 -3.62
C ALA A 41 -0.47 5.13 -2.89
N ILE A 42 -0.79 4.58 -1.71
CA ILE A 42 0.14 3.75 -0.93
C ILE A 42 0.59 2.54 -1.74
N LEU A 43 -0.34 1.81 -2.35
CA LEU A 43 -0.02 0.61 -3.12
C LEU A 43 0.71 0.92 -4.43
N SER A 44 0.42 2.06 -5.04
CA SER A 44 1.13 2.53 -6.24
C SER A 44 2.56 2.97 -5.93
N ALA A 45 2.84 3.39 -4.68
CA ALA A 45 4.17 3.71 -4.20
C ALA A 45 5.03 2.47 -3.86
N LEU A 46 4.46 1.24 -3.88
CA LEU A 46 5.18 -0.02 -3.66
C LEU A 46 6.00 -0.44 -4.88
N ASP A 47 7.05 0.32 -5.15
CA ASP A 47 7.97 0.16 -6.29
C ASP A 47 9.33 -0.45 -5.91
N GLY A 48 9.43 -1.00 -4.69
CA GLY A 48 10.67 -1.56 -4.14
C GLY A 48 11.45 -0.60 -3.23
N ARG A 49 10.94 0.60 -2.99
CA ARG A 49 11.46 1.52 -1.96
C ARG A 49 11.20 1.03 -0.54
N ARG A 50 11.99 1.56 0.40
CA ARG A 50 11.79 1.34 1.85
C ARG A 50 10.55 2.08 2.34
N LEU A 51 9.93 1.55 3.38
CA LEU A 51 8.73 2.12 4.00
C LEU A 51 8.94 3.61 4.37
N GLY A 52 10.08 3.96 4.97
CA GLY A 52 10.37 5.35 5.33
C GLY A 52 10.38 6.28 4.11
N GLN A 53 10.89 5.84 2.97
CA GLN A 53 10.91 6.64 1.73
C GLN A 53 9.51 6.84 1.14
N ILE A 54 8.65 5.84 1.27
CA ILE A 54 7.25 5.92 0.85
C ILE A 54 6.49 6.93 1.72
N ILE A 55 6.70 6.87 3.04
CA ILE A 55 6.08 7.81 4.00
C ILE A 55 6.49 9.25 3.71
N GLU A 56 7.79 9.52 3.49
CA GLU A 56 8.28 10.85 3.15
C GLU A 56 7.67 11.37 1.83
N ALA A 57 7.61 10.52 0.80
CA ALA A 57 7.04 10.90 -0.48
C ALA A 57 5.55 11.26 -0.37
N LEU A 58 4.77 10.45 0.35
CA LEU A 58 3.34 10.71 0.56
C LEU A 58 3.11 11.92 1.47
N ALA A 59 3.92 12.13 2.50
CA ALA A 59 3.84 13.32 3.35
C ALA A 59 4.07 14.61 2.55
N ALA A 60 5.05 14.60 1.64
CA ALA A 60 5.31 15.70 0.73
C ALA A 60 4.17 15.91 -0.29
N GLU A 61 3.66 14.83 -0.88
CA GLU A 61 2.58 14.88 -1.90
C GLU A 61 1.26 15.42 -1.34
N TYR A 62 0.89 14.98 -0.13
CA TYR A 62 -0.37 15.37 0.52
C TYR A 62 -0.23 16.57 1.47
N ALA A 63 0.97 17.16 1.59
CA ALA A 63 1.26 18.25 2.53
C ALA A 63 0.75 17.98 3.96
N ALA A 64 0.91 16.74 4.41
CA ALA A 64 0.40 16.24 5.68
C ALA A 64 1.53 15.92 6.67
N PRO A 65 1.28 15.93 8.00
CA PRO A 65 2.29 15.55 8.98
C PRO A 65 2.80 14.13 8.73
N ARG A 66 4.13 13.98 8.73
CA ARG A 66 4.80 12.69 8.53
C ARG A 66 4.28 11.60 9.46
N ASP A 67 4.12 11.90 10.75
CA ASP A 67 3.62 10.93 11.74
C ASP A 67 2.20 10.45 11.44
N GLN A 68 1.34 11.32 10.91
CA GLN A 68 -0.02 10.94 10.50
C GLN A 68 0.04 9.98 9.31
N ILE A 69 0.80 10.34 8.28
CA ILE A 69 1.01 9.47 7.11
C ILE A 69 1.66 8.14 7.51
N ALA A 70 2.64 8.15 8.41
CA ALA A 70 3.28 6.95 8.91
C ALA A 70 2.28 6.00 9.58
N GLY A 71 1.38 6.54 10.41
CA GLY A 71 0.31 5.79 11.06
C GLY A 71 -0.65 5.17 10.05
N ASP A 72 -1.16 5.98 9.11
CA ASP A 72 -2.11 5.53 8.10
C ASP A 72 -1.49 4.47 7.18
N VAL A 73 -0.28 4.71 6.66
CA VAL A 73 0.45 3.77 5.80
C VAL A 73 0.73 2.45 6.53
N THR A 74 1.25 2.53 7.76
CA THR A 74 1.60 1.32 8.51
C THR A 74 0.36 0.52 8.89
N GLY A 75 -0.72 1.17 9.33
CA GLY A 75 -1.97 0.49 9.67
C GLY A 75 -2.61 -0.16 8.44
N PHE A 76 -2.63 0.55 7.31
CA PHE A 76 -3.17 0.04 6.06
C PHE A 76 -2.35 -1.17 5.55
N LEU A 77 -1.03 -1.06 5.48
CA LEU A 77 -0.17 -2.17 5.04
C LEU A 77 -0.24 -3.36 5.99
N GLN A 78 -0.31 -3.13 7.31
CA GLN A 78 -0.47 -4.21 8.28
C GLN A 78 -1.77 -4.99 8.03
N SER A 79 -2.89 -4.29 7.79
CA SER A 79 -4.17 -4.95 7.48
C SER A 79 -4.11 -5.82 6.21
N LEU A 80 -3.27 -5.44 5.24
CA LEU A 80 -3.04 -6.22 4.03
C LEU A 80 -2.08 -7.39 4.24
N ILE A 81 -1.09 -7.24 5.11
CA ILE A 81 -0.19 -8.30 5.54
C ILE A 81 -0.97 -9.41 6.25
N ASP A 82 -1.86 -9.06 7.18
CA ASP A 82 -2.71 -10.01 7.90
C ASP A 82 -3.60 -10.82 6.94
N ARG A 83 -3.99 -10.18 5.83
CA ARG A 83 -4.75 -10.76 4.73
C ARG A 83 -3.88 -11.50 3.71
N ARG A 84 -2.55 -11.57 3.88
CA ARG A 84 -1.60 -12.15 2.91
C ARG A 84 -1.66 -11.50 1.51
N MET A 85 -1.98 -10.20 1.44
CA MET A 85 -2.05 -9.42 0.19
C MET A 85 -0.82 -8.53 -0.01
N VAL A 86 -0.08 -8.24 1.04
CA VAL A 86 1.20 -7.53 1.02
C VAL A 86 2.19 -8.34 1.85
N PHE A 87 3.45 -8.31 1.46
CA PHE A 87 4.54 -8.89 2.23
C PHE A 87 5.64 -7.83 2.41
N VAL A 88 6.49 -8.02 3.41
CA VAL A 88 7.64 -7.16 3.66
C VAL A 88 8.92 -7.96 3.54
N ARG A 89 9.94 -7.36 2.95
CA ARG A 89 11.32 -7.88 3.04
C ARG A 89 12.01 -7.16 4.18
N LEU A 90 12.64 -7.94 5.04
CA LEU A 90 13.62 -7.42 5.98
C LEU A 90 14.89 -7.05 5.19
N PRO A 91 15.63 -6.02 5.63
CA PRO A 91 16.91 -5.67 5.04
C PRO A 91 17.93 -6.81 5.12
#